data_AF-A0A9E4IS29-F1
#
_entry.id   AF-A0A9E4IS29-F1
#
_cell.length_a   1.000
_cell.length_b   1.000
_cell.length_c   1.000
_cell.angle_alpha   90.00
_cell.angle_beta   90.00
_cell.angle_gamma   90.00
#
_symmetry.space_group_name_H-M   'P 1'
#
loop_
_entity.id
_entity.type
_entity.pdbx_description
1 polymer ?
#
loop_
_entity_poly.entity_id
_entity_poly.type
_entity_poly.pdbx_seq_one_letter_code
_entity_poly.pdbx_strand_id
1 'polypeptide(L)' 'VVSVREADADALLAQAAARGVAALVLGRTGGGRLRMKIDGEPAVDVALAEAEQRWSSGLSRYFEAPAA' A
#
# COMPACT_ATOMS: atom_id res chain seq x y z
N VAL A 1 -2.13 1.79 -8.46
CA VAL A 1 -0.70 1.63 -8.13
C VAL A 1 -0.12 0.58 -9.07
N VAL A 2 1.09 0.80 -9.59
CA VAL A 2 1.81 -0.19 -10.41
C VAL A 2 3.15 -0.51 -9.77
N SER A 3 3.66 -1.70 -10.02
CA SER A 3 5.00 -2.12 -9.60
C SER A 3 5.79 -2.52 -10.83
N VAL A 4 7.07 -2.13 -10.87
CA VAL A 4 8.02 -2.48 -11.93
C VAL A 4 9.30 -3.00 -11.28
N ARG A 5 10.19 -3.58 -12.10
CA ARG A 5 11.56 -3.85 -11.61
C ARG A 5 12.26 -2.52 -11.33
N GLU A 6 13.19 -2.52 -10.39
CA GLU A 6 13.95 -1.32 -10.04
C GLU A 6 14.64 -0.69 -11.26
N ALA A 7 15.20 -1.52 -12.14
CA ALA A 7 15.86 -1.07 -13.38
C ALA A 7 14.91 -0.39 -14.38
N ASP A 8 13.59 -0.61 -14.28
CA ASP A 8 12.60 -0.09 -15.22
C ASP A 8 11.90 1.19 -14.71
N ALA A 9 12.21 1.63 -13.47
CA ALA A 9 11.50 2.73 -12.81
C ALA A 9 11.63 4.07 -13.56
N ASP A 10 12.86 4.43 -13.95
CA ASP A 10 13.12 5.70 -14.66
C ASP A 10 12.45 5.72 -16.04
N ALA A 11 12.47 4.58 -16.75
CA ALA A 11 11.83 4.44 -18.04
C ALA A 11 10.30 4.65 -17.94
N LEU A 12 9.66 4.07 -16.93
CA LEU A 12 8.23 4.26 -16.69
C LEU A 12 7.89 5.73 -16.36
N LEU A 13 8.68 6.38 -15.50
CA LEU A 13 8.46 7.78 -15.13
C LEU A 13 8.62 8.71 -16.34
N ALA A 14 9.64 8.49 -17.17
CA ALA A 14 9.82 9.23 -18.42
C ALA A 14 8.63 9.06 -19.36
N GLN A 15 8.11 7.83 -19.49
CA GLN A 15 6.93 7.55 -20.30
C GLN A 15 5.66 8.23 -19.77
N ALA A 16 5.50 8.29 -18.44
CA ALA A 16 4.38 9.00 -17.80
C ALA A 16 4.46 10.51 -18.06
N ALA A 17 5.64 11.11 -17.84
CA ALA A 17 5.89 12.53 -18.06
C ALA A 17 5.64 12.94 -19.51
N ALA A 18 6.12 12.15 -20.47
CA ALA A 18 5.88 12.39 -21.91
C ALA A 18 4.39 12.39 -22.30
N ARG A 19 3.52 11.83 -21.46
CA ARG A 19 2.06 11.77 -21.64
C ARG A 19 1.31 12.74 -20.74
N GLY A 20 2.02 13.62 -20.02
CA GLY A 20 1.41 14.55 -19.06
C GLY A 20 0.82 13.87 -17.83
N VAL A 21 1.23 12.63 -17.53
CA VAL A 21 0.76 11.88 -16.36
C VAL A 21 1.73 12.13 -15.20
N ALA A 22 1.24 12.77 -14.14
CA ALA A 22 1.99 12.91 -12.90
C ALA A 22 2.15 11.54 -12.22
N ALA A 23 3.39 11.14 -11.96
CA ALA A 23 3.73 9.89 -11.31
C ALA A 23 4.94 10.08 -10.38
N LEU A 24 5.02 9.26 -9.34
CA LEU A 24 6.11 9.27 -8.37
C LEU A 24 6.37 7.86 -7.82
N VAL A 25 7.59 7.64 -7.32
CA VAL A 25 7.94 6.40 -6.62
C VAL A 25 7.42 6.45 -5.19
N LEU A 26 6.47 5.58 -4.86
CA LEU A 26 5.91 5.47 -3.50
C LEU A 26 6.84 4.71 -2.54
N GLY A 27 7.65 3.78 -3.07
CA GLY A 27 8.52 2.92 -2.26
C GLY A 27 8.81 1.59 -2.94
N ARG A 28 9.03 0.55 -2.12
CA ARG A 28 9.34 -0.82 -2.56
C ARG A 28 8.38 -1.81 -1.90
N THR A 29 8.09 -2.89 -2.59
CA THR A 29 7.29 -4.01 -2.07
C THR A 29 8.19 -5.15 -1.58
N GLY A 30 7.60 -6.08 -0.80
CA GLY A 30 8.28 -7.25 -0.26
C GLY A 30 8.43 -7.24 1.26
N GLY A 31 8.68 -8.42 1.83
CA GLY A 31 8.75 -8.64 3.28
C GLY A 31 7.39 -8.83 3.93
N GLY A 32 7.37 -8.92 5.27
CA GLY A 32 6.19 -9.21 6.08
C GLY A 32 5.62 -8.02 6.86
N ARG A 33 5.95 -6.78 6.47
CA ARG A 33 5.49 -5.56 7.15
C ARG A 33 5.06 -4.49 6.16
N LEU A 34 3.95 -3.83 6.44
CA LEU A 34 3.52 -2.62 5.74
C LEU A 34 4.04 -1.42 6.53
N ARG A 35 4.83 -0.56 5.86
CA ARG A 35 5.40 0.65 6.45
C ARG A 35 5.10 1.85 5.56
N MET A 36 4.55 2.91 6.15
CA MET A 36 4.25 4.16 5.46
C MET A 36 4.67 5.34 6.33
N LYS A 37 5.18 6.38 5.68
CA LYS A 37 5.56 7.64 6.31
C LYS A 37 4.78 8.78 5.68
N ILE A 38 4.40 9.75 6.49
CA ILE A 38 3.84 11.03 6.05
C ILE A 38 4.77 12.11 6.55
N ASP A 39 5.27 12.96 5.67
CA ASP A 39 6.25 14.00 5.98
C ASP A 39 7.50 13.49 6.73
N GLY A 40 7.93 12.27 6.39
CA GLY A 40 9.08 11.59 7.00
C GLY A 40 8.76 10.84 8.30
N GLU A 41 7.61 11.11 8.92
CA GLU A 41 7.18 10.51 10.17
C GLU A 41 6.44 9.19 9.95
N PRO A 42 6.71 8.14 10.76
CA PRO A 42 5.99 6.87 10.66
C PRO A 42 4.49 7.05 10.92
N ALA A 43 3.66 6.78 9.90
CA ALA A 43 2.20 6.83 10.00
C ALA A 43 1.57 5.43 10.09
N VAL A 44 2.19 4.45 9.42
CA VAL A 44 1.79 3.04 9.48
C VAL A 44 3.04 2.19 9.66
N ASP A 45 3.01 1.29 10.64
CA ASP A 45 3.99 0.22 10.78
C ASP A 45 3.32 -1.00 11.41
N VAL A 46 2.90 -1.94 10.56
CA VAL A 46 2.12 -3.12 10.97
C VAL A 46 2.65 -4.38 10.30
N ALA A 47 2.55 -5.52 10.99
CA ALA A 47 2.81 -6.81 10.36
C ALA A 47 1.75 -7.10 9.29
N LEU A 48 2.15 -7.66 8.14
CA LEU A 48 1.22 -7.93 7.05
C LEU A 48 0.12 -8.91 7.49
N ALA A 49 0.48 -9.97 8.21
CA ALA A 49 -0.47 -10.96 8.74
C ALA A 49 -1.53 -10.33 9.68
N GLU A 50 -1.13 -9.35 10.48
CA GLU A 50 -2.06 -8.62 11.36
C GLU A 50 -3.02 -7.75 10.54
N ALA A 51 -2.51 -7.06 9.51
CA ALA A 51 -3.33 -6.28 8.60
C ALA A 51 -4.34 -7.16 7.83
N GLU A 52 -3.90 -8.32 7.34
CA GLU A 52 -4.76 -9.32 6.67
C GLU A 52 -5.85 -9.85 7.60
N GLN A 53 -5.50 -10.21 8.84
CA GLN A 53 -6.46 -10.65 9.84
C GLN A 53 -7.52 -9.58 10.09
N ARG A 54 -7.09 -8.34 10.40
CA ARG A 54 -8.01 -7.22 10.66
C ARG A 54 -8.92 -6.92 9.47
N TRP A 55 -8.39 -6.99 8.25
CA TRP A 55 -9.18 -6.83 7.03
C TRP A 55 -10.23 -7.93 6.87
N SER A 56 -9.83 -9.20 7.05
CA SER A 56 -10.71 -10.36 6.88
C SER A 56 -11.86 -10.42 7.89
N SER A 57 -11.61 -10.01 9.14
CA SER A 57 -12.60 -10.11 10.23
C SER A 57 -13.38 -8.81 10.47
N GLY A 58 -12.89 -7.70 9.92
CA GLY A 58 -13.41 -6.35 10.25
C GLY A 58 -14.89 -6.19 9.94
N LEU A 59 -15.33 -6.68 8.77
CA LEU A 59 -16.73 -6.62 8.36
C LEU A 59 -17.60 -7.63 9.14
N SER A 60 -17.16 -8.89 9.29
CA SER A 60 -17.93 -9.93 9.98
C SER A 60 -18.29 -9.54 11.41
N ARG A 61 -17.36 -8.93 12.14
CA ARG A 61 -17.60 -8.45 13.52
C ARG A 61 -18.76 -7.45 13.62
N TYR A 62 -19.03 -6.66 12.59
CA TYR A 62 -20.14 -5.70 12.60
C TYR A 62 -21.51 -6.38 12.45
N PHE A 63 -21.56 -7.53 11.78
CA PHE A 63 -22.80 -8.28 11.53
C PHE A 63 -23.07 -9.39 12.56
N GLU A 64 -22.13 -9.66 13.48
CA GLU A 64 -22.30 -10.60 14.60
C GLU A 64 -23.03 -9.99 15.82
N ALA A 65 -23.43 -8.71 15.76
CA ALA A 65 -24.31 -8.14 16.78
C ALA A 65 -25.63 -8.94 16.80
N PRO A 66 -26.06 -9.48 17.96
CA PRO A 66 -27.31 -10.24 18.04
C PRO A 66 -28.47 -9.37 17.60
N ALA A 67 -29.39 -9.93 16.80
CA ALA A 67 -30.72 -9.36 16.64
C ALA A 67 -31.35 -9.26 18.04
N ALA A 68 -31.56 -8.03 18.50
CA ALA A 68 -32.28 -7.73 19.75
C ALA A 68 -33.77 -8.02 19.60
#